data_AF-A0A2R7RBZ4-F1
#
_entry.id   AF-A0A2R7RBZ4-F1
#
_cell.length_a   1.000
_cell.length_b   1.000
_cell.length_c   1.000
_cell.angle_alpha   90.00
_cell.angle_beta   90.00
_cell.angle_gamma   90.00
#
_symmetry.space_group_name_H-M   'P 1'
#
loop_
_entity.id
_entity.type
_entity.pdbx_description
1 polymer ?
#
loop_
_entity_poly.entity_id
_entity_poly.type
_entity_poly.pdbx_seq_one_letter_code
_entity_poly.pdbx_strand_id
1 'polypeptide(L)'
;KNHIARAALEATAFQAREVLDAVNADAGVPLTELKVDGGMVANDALMQFQADILGVPVIRPTVIETTALGAAYAAGLAVGFWKDLGELSANWSEDKRWEPRMDGAERDRQLRLWKKAVTKSMDWVDEDVL
;
A
#
# COMPACT_ATOMS: atom_id res chain seq x y z
N LYS A 1 20.49 10.28 11.65
CA LYS A 1 19.72 9.08 12.10
C LYS A 1 18.25 9.15 11.65
N ASN A 2 17.52 10.24 11.92
CA ASN A 2 16.10 10.39 11.52
C ASN A 2 15.86 10.29 10.00
N HIS A 3 16.76 10.82 9.16
CA HIS A 3 16.64 10.72 7.70
C HIS A 3 16.70 9.28 7.17
N ILE A 4 17.45 8.39 7.82
CA ILE A 4 17.55 6.98 7.39
C ILE A 4 16.28 6.22 7.75
N ALA A 5 15.74 6.42 8.96
CA ALA A 5 14.46 5.84 9.35
C ALA A 5 13.33 6.32 8.42
N ARG A 6 13.32 7.61 8.08
CA ARG A 6 12.38 8.17 7.11
C ARG A 6 12.55 7.53 5.72
N ALA A 7 13.77 7.47 5.20
CA ALA A 7 14.03 6.87 3.89
C ALA A 7 13.63 5.38 3.83
N ALA A 8 13.77 4.63 4.93
CA ALA A 8 13.32 3.25 5.01
C ALA A 8 11.79 3.12 4.91
N LEU A 9 11.03 4.03 5.54
CA LEU A 9 9.57 4.10 5.39
C LEU A 9 9.17 4.53 3.97
N GLU A 10 9.84 5.54 3.42
CA GLU A 10 9.57 6.04 2.07
C GLU A 10 9.82 4.95 1.02
N ALA A 11 10.87 4.12 1.19
CA ALA A 11 11.17 3.00 0.32
C ALA A 11 9.99 2.01 0.22
N THR A 12 9.32 1.70 1.34
CA THR A 12 8.11 0.87 1.32
C THR A 12 7.02 1.45 0.41
N ALA A 13 6.80 2.77 0.50
CA ALA A 13 5.78 3.41 -0.32
C ALA A 13 6.15 3.47 -1.81
N PHE A 14 7.43 3.67 -2.12
CA PHE A 14 7.93 3.64 -3.49
C PHE A 14 7.81 2.25 -4.11
N GLN A 15 8.18 1.19 -3.38
CA GLN A 15 8.04 -0.18 -3.85
C GLN A 15 6.57 -0.54 -4.13
N ALA A 16 5.65 -0.15 -3.22
CA ALA A 16 4.22 -0.33 -3.43
C ALA A 16 3.71 0.41 -4.68
N ARG A 17 4.19 1.64 -4.90
CA ARG A 17 3.87 2.44 -6.08
C ARG A 17 4.32 1.77 -7.38
N GLU A 18 5.52 1.20 -7.42
CA GLU A 18 6.04 0.54 -8.62
C GLU A 18 5.20 -0.70 -9.01
N VAL A 19 4.78 -1.49 -8.01
CA VAL A 19 3.87 -2.62 -8.24
C VAL A 19 2.51 -2.14 -8.76
N LEU A 20 1.96 -1.08 -8.16
CA LEU A 20 0.66 -0.54 -8.58
C LEU A 20 0.71 0.13 -9.96
N ASP A 21 1.82 0.76 -10.34
CA ASP A 21 2.03 1.28 -11.70
C ASP A 21 2.00 0.14 -12.72
N ALA A 22 2.61 -1.02 -12.42
CA ALA A 22 2.54 -2.20 -13.28
C ALA A 22 1.12 -2.77 -13.37
N VAL A 23 0.42 -2.91 -12.24
CA VAL A 23 -0.99 -3.36 -12.22
C VAL A 23 -1.88 -2.43 -13.05
N ASN A 24 -1.72 -1.11 -12.94
CA ASN A 24 -2.50 -0.14 -13.72
C ASN A 24 -2.23 -0.26 -15.23
N ALA A 25 -0.99 -0.55 -15.63
CA ALA A 25 -0.63 -0.74 -17.04
C ALA A 25 -1.30 -2.00 -17.63
N ASP A 26 -1.44 -3.06 -16.83
CA ASP A 26 -2.01 -4.35 -17.28
C ASP A 26 -3.54 -4.41 -17.17
N ALA A 27 -4.13 -3.81 -16.12
CA ALA A 27 -5.57 -3.91 -15.84
C ALA A 27 -6.43 -3.00 -16.72
N GLY A 28 -5.86 -1.95 -17.31
CA GLY A 28 -6.58 -0.97 -18.14
C GLY A 28 -7.58 -0.09 -17.36
N VAL A 29 -7.64 -0.23 -16.03
CA VAL A 29 -8.48 0.58 -15.13
C VAL A 29 -7.56 1.27 -14.12
N PRO A 30 -7.57 2.60 -14.04
CA PRO A 30 -6.72 3.32 -13.10
C PRO A 30 -7.17 3.08 -11.66
N LEU A 31 -6.20 2.83 -10.76
CA LEU A 31 -6.42 2.86 -9.32
C LEU A 31 -7.02 4.22 -8.90
N THR A 32 -8.13 4.19 -8.17
CA THR A 32 -8.83 5.40 -7.68
C THR A 32 -8.69 5.62 -6.19
N GLU A 33 -8.43 4.56 -5.42
CA GLU A 33 -8.11 4.58 -3.99
C GLU A 33 -7.37 3.29 -3.62
N LEU A 34 -6.59 3.31 -2.54
CA LEU A 34 -5.89 2.15 -2.00
C LEU A 34 -6.40 1.84 -0.59
N LYS A 35 -7.03 0.67 -0.41
CA LYS A 35 -7.33 0.12 0.92
C LYS A 35 -6.12 -0.63 1.44
N VAL A 36 -5.75 -0.39 2.69
CA VAL A 36 -4.52 -0.92 3.31
C VAL A 36 -4.82 -1.64 4.62
N ASP A 37 -3.97 -2.61 4.97
CA ASP A 37 -4.05 -3.37 6.22
C ASP A 37 -2.65 -3.82 6.69
N GLY A 38 -2.61 -4.53 7.83
CA GLY A 38 -1.38 -5.03 8.43
C GLY A 38 -0.67 -4.02 9.35
N GLY A 39 0.34 -4.48 10.09
CA GLY A 39 0.92 -3.71 11.21
C GLY A 39 1.48 -2.33 10.84
N MET A 40 1.95 -2.14 9.60
CA MET A 40 2.53 -0.86 9.17
C MET A 40 1.49 0.26 9.00
N VAL A 41 0.20 -0.06 8.86
CA VAL A 41 -0.85 0.95 8.68
C VAL A 41 -1.11 1.78 9.94
N ALA A 42 -0.55 1.37 11.08
CA ALA A 42 -0.51 2.18 12.30
C ALA A 42 0.39 3.42 12.17
N ASN A 43 1.30 3.46 11.20
CA ASN A 43 2.22 4.59 11.00
C ASN A 43 1.59 5.67 10.11
N ASP A 44 1.03 6.71 10.74
CA ASP A 44 0.40 7.84 10.05
C ASP A 44 1.31 8.55 9.02
N ALA A 45 2.62 8.63 9.29
CA ALA A 45 3.55 9.28 8.38
C ALA A 45 3.77 8.46 7.10
N LEU A 46 3.86 7.13 7.23
CA LEU A 46 3.91 6.22 6.10
C LEU A 46 2.63 6.29 5.28
N MET A 47 1.46 6.26 5.93
CA MET A 47 0.15 6.30 5.24
C MET A 47 -0.05 7.62 4.47
N GLN A 48 0.31 8.75 5.06
CA GLN A 48 0.27 10.03 4.35
C GLN A 48 1.22 10.05 3.16
N PHE A 49 2.46 9.58 3.34
CA PHE A 49 3.45 9.54 2.26
C PHE A 49 3.03 8.57 1.14
N GLN A 50 2.38 7.46 1.47
CA GLN A 50 1.83 6.53 0.50
C GLN A 50 0.74 7.18 -0.35
N ALA A 51 -0.18 7.92 0.26
CA ALA A 51 -1.21 8.68 -0.46
C ALA A 51 -0.59 9.76 -1.37
N ASP A 52 0.41 10.47 -0.85
CA ASP A 52 1.16 11.49 -1.58
C ASP A 52 1.85 10.91 -2.83
N ILE A 53 2.59 9.81 -2.65
CA ILE A 53 3.34 9.17 -3.73
C ILE A 53 2.44 8.47 -4.74
N LEU A 54 1.29 7.92 -4.33
CA LEU A 54 0.31 7.35 -5.27
C LEU A 54 -0.49 8.43 -6.01
N GLY A 55 -0.82 9.53 -5.34
CA GLY A 55 -1.73 10.54 -5.87
C GLY A 55 -3.21 10.13 -5.80
N VAL A 56 -3.55 9.14 -4.97
CA VAL A 56 -4.93 8.72 -4.68
C VAL A 56 -5.13 8.51 -3.18
N PRO A 57 -6.36 8.51 -2.66
CA PRO A 57 -6.63 8.30 -1.24
C PRO A 57 -6.12 6.94 -0.76
N VAL A 58 -5.58 6.92 0.47
CA VAL A 58 -5.25 5.69 1.20
C VAL A 58 -6.23 5.53 2.36
N ILE A 59 -6.79 4.33 2.54
CA ILE A 59 -7.89 4.07 3.48
C ILE A 59 -7.52 2.90 4.39
N ARG A 60 -7.52 3.15 5.69
CA ARG A 60 -7.34 2.12 6.72
C ARG A 60 -8.69 1.73 7.33
N PRO A 61 -9.03 0.44 7.38
CA PRO A 61 -10.22 -0.06 8.08
C PRO A 61 -10.03 -0.07 9.60
N THR A 62 -11.12 -0.12 10.35
CA THR A 62 -11.11 -0.28 11.82
C THR A 62 -10.42 -1.58 12.26
N VAL A 63 -10.57 -2.66 11.48
CA VAL A 63 -9.90 -3.95 11.73
C VAL A 63 -8.73 -4.08 10.78
N ILE A 64 -7.49 -3.95 11.30
CA ILE A 64 -6.26 -3.98 10.48
C ILE A 64 -5.72 -5.40 10.28
N GLU A 65 -6.16 -6.37 11.06
CA GLU A 65 -5.85 -7.80 10.90
C GLU A 65 -6.81 -8.46 9.88
N THR A 66 -6.91 -7.86 8.69
CA THR A 66 -7.83 -8.31 7.63
C THR A 66 -7.52 -9.73 7.14
N THR A 67 -6.27 -10.19 7.26
CA THR A 67 -5.89 -11.59 6.96
C THR A 67 -6.67 -12.58 7.82
N ALA A 68 -6.70 -12.36 9.13
CA ALA A 68 -7.44 -13.23 10.05
C ALA A 68 -8.96 -13.07 9.84
N LEU A 69 -9.41 -11.84 9.61
CA LEU A 69 -10.82 -11.54 9.35
C LEU A 69 -11.33 -12.24 8.07
N GLY A 70 -10.53 -12.24 7.00
CA GLY A 70 -10.88 -12.91 5.74
C GLY A 70 -11.03 -14.42 5.90
N ALA A 71 -10.13 -15.07 6.66
CA ALA A 71 -10.25 -16.48 6.99
C ALA A 71 -11.51 -16.78 7.83
N ALA A 72 -11.80 -15.94 8.82
CA ALA A 72 -13.01 -16.05 9.63
C ALA A 72 -14.27 -15.91 8.76
N TYR A 73 -14.33 -14.91 7.88
CA TYR A 73 -15.44 -14.70 6.95
C TYR A 73 -15.66 -15.88 6.01
N ALA A 74 -14.60 -16.41 5.39
CA ALA A 74 -14.71 -17.56 4.51
C ALA A 74 -15.26 -18.80 5.24
N ALA A 75 -14.72 -19.11 6.42
CA ALA A 75 -15.19 -20.24 7.23
C ALA A 75 -16.62 -20.02 7.74
N GLY A 76 -16.93 -18.82 8.20
CA GLY A 76 -18.24 -18.46 8.75
C GLY A 76 -19.34 -18.50 7.70
N LEU A 77 -19.08 -18.10 6.46
CA LEU A 77 -20.02 -18.30 5.35
C LEU A 77 -20.29 -19.78 5.09
N ALA A 78 -19.23 -20.61 5.07
CA ALA A 78 -19.35 -22.03 4.77
C ALA A 78 -20.20 -22.79 5.81
N VAL A 79 -20.23 -22.33 7.07
CA VAL A 79 -21.02 -22.94 8.15
C VAL A 79 -22.30 -22.18 8.49
N GLY A 80 -22.64 -21.13 7.73
CA GLY A 80 -23.86 -20.33 7.93
C GLY A 80 -23.85 -19.42 9.16
N PHE A 81 -22.68 -19.07 9.69
CA PHE A 81 -22.53 -18.04 10.73
C PHE A 81 -22.92 -16.65 10.19
N TRP A 82 -22.50 -16.35 8.96
CA TRP A 82 -23.01 -15.23 8.16
C TRP A 82 -23.85 -15.77 7.00
N LYS A 83 -24.88 -15.02 6.62
CA LYS A 83 -25.86 -15.41 5.60
C LYS A 83 -25.32 -15.28 4.18
N ASP A 84 -24.63 -14.17 3.90
CA ASP A 84 -24.16 -13.82 2.57
C ASP A 84 -23.02 -12.79 2.60
N LEU A 85 -22.48 -12.47 1.42
CA LEU A 85 -21.43 -11.45 1.24
C LEU A 85 -21.91 -10.02 1.57
N GLY A 86 -23.22 -9.77 1.55
CA GLY A 86 -23.79 -8.48 1.93
C GLY A 86 -23.64 -8.22 3.42
N GLU A 87 -23.88 -9.24 4.25
CA GLU A 87 -23.64 -9.17 5.70
C GLU A 87 -22.16 -8.91 6.03
N LEU A 88 -21.24 -9.52 5.27
CA LEU A 88 -19.81 -9.25 5.43
C LEU A 88 -19.43 -7.81 5.03
N SER A 89 -20.02 -7.31 3.95
CA SER A 89 -19.76 -5.95 3.47
C SER A 89 -20.20 -4.90 4.50
N ALA A 90 -21.28 -5.16 5.24
CA ALA A 90 -21.76 -4.28 6.31
C ALA A 90 -20.83 -4.23 7.54
N ASN A 91 -19.96 -5.24 7.72
CA ASN A 91 -18.99 -5.24 8.81
C ASN A 91 -17.75 -4.38 8.51
N TRP A 92 -17.53 -4.01 7.25
CA TRP A 92 -16.42 -3.14 6.90
C TRP A 92 -16.72 -1.70 7.32
N SER A 93 -15.78 -1.09 8.04
CA SER A 93 -15.84 0.32 8.42
C SER A 93 -14.49 0.97 8.23
N GLU A 94 -14.51 2.20 7.72
CA GLU A 94 -13.34 3.07 7.60
C GLU A 94 -12.99 3.65 8.98
N ASP A 95 -11.72 3.52 9.37
CA ASP A 95 -11.18 4.19 10.56
C ASP A 95 -10.55 5.53 10.17
N LYS A 96 -9.69 5.53 9.14
CA LYS A 96 -8.99 6.73 8.72
C LYS A 96 -8.67 6.72 7.23
N ARG A 97 -8.71 7.91 6.63
CA ARG A 97 -8.35 8.19 5.25
C ARG A 97 -7.29 9.28 5.18
N TRP A 98 -6.32 9.08 4.29
CA TRP A 98 -5.30 10.07 3.94
C TRP A 98 -5.50 10.48 2.49
N GLU A 99 -5.72 11.77 2.29
CA GLU A 99 -5.77 12.39 0.97
C GLU A 99 -4.36 12.81 0.53
N PRO A 100 -4.04 12.74 -0.78
CA PRO A 100 -2.79 13.27 -1.31
C PRO A 100 -2.66 14.78 -1.06
N ARG A 101 -1.51 15.20 -0.54
CA ARG A 101 -1.20 16.60 -0.21
C ARG A 101 0.11 17.09 -0.83
N MET A 102 0.96 16.17 -1.31
CA MET A 102 2.21 16.52 -1.99
C MET A 102 1.97 17.13 -3.37
N ASP A 103 2.72 18.18 -3.69
CA ASP A 103 2.74 18.77 -5.01
C ASP A 103 3.16 17.75 -6.09
N GLY A 104 2.52 17.82 -7.26
CA GLY A 104 2.77 16.88 -8.35
C GLY A 104 4.22 16.89 -8.85
N ALA A 105 4.86 18.07 -8.94
CA ALA A 105 6.24 18.15 -9.42
C ALA A 105 7.23 17.57 -8.41
N GLU A 106 6.98 17.75 -7.11
CA GLU A 106 7.79 17.13 -6.07
C GLU A 106 7.60 15.61 -6.03
N ARG A 107 6.37 15.11 -6.15
CA ARG A 107 6.08 13.67 -6.28
C ARG A 107 6.86 13.05 -7.43
N ASP A 108 6.79 13.67 -8.61
CA ASP A 108 7.48 13.18 -9.80
C ASP A 108 9.02 13.23 -9.64
N ARG A 109 9.54 14.26 -8.96
CA ARG A 109 10.97 14.35 -8.61
C ARG A 109 11.39 13.20 -7.71
N GLN A 110 10.63 12.91 -6.65
CA GLN A 110 10.95 11.82 -5.73
C GLN A 110 10.91 10.45 -6.42
N LEU A 111 9.89 10.20 -7.26
CA LEU A 111 9.80 8.98 -8.05
C LEU A 111 10.98 8.80 -9.00
N ARG A 112 11.43 9.86 -9.68
CA ARG A 112 12.63 9.80 -10.53
C ARG A 112 13.90 9.48 -9.74
N LEU A 113 14.05 10.06 -8.54
CA LEU A 113 15.21 9.82 -7.68
C LEU A 113 15.21 8.40 -7.11
N TRP A 114 14.04 7.89 -6.72
CA TRP A 114 13.86 6.50 -6.31
C TRP A 114 14.27 5.53 -7.43
N LYS A 115 13.70 5.69 -8.63
CA LYS A 115 14.04 4.84 -9.79
C LYS A 115 15.54 4.86 -10.09
N LYS A 116 16.18 6.03 -10.01
CA LYS A 116 17.64 6.16 -10.15
C LYS A 116 18.40 5.38 -9.07
N ALA A 117 17.92 5.40 -7.82
CA ALA A 117 18.54 4.64 -6.72
C ALA A 117 18.39 3.13 -6.93
N VAL A 118 17.20 2.66 -7.31
CA VAL A 118 16.94 1.24 -7.62
C VAL A 118 17.85 0.76 -8.74
N THR A 119 17.97 1.50 -9.84
CA THR A 119 18.88 1.13 -10.95
C THR A 119 20.34 1.03 -10.48
N LYS A 120 20.75 1.78 -9.46
CA LYS A 120 22.12 1.71 -8.92
C LYS A 120 22.32 0.59 -7.89
N SER A 121 21.26 -0.06 -7.41
CA SER A 121 21.35 -1.21 -6.51
C SER A 121 21.23 -2.56 -7.22
N MET A 122 20.85 -2.57 -8.49
CA MET A 122 20.80 -3.79 -9.31
C MET A 122 22.19 -4.22 -9.77
N ASP A 123 22.32 -5.48 -10.19
CA ASP A 123 23.53 -6.05 -10.79
C ASP A 123 24.78 -5.91 -9.90
N TRP A 124 24.58 -6.01 -8.59
CA TRP A 124 25.66 -5.97 -7.60
C TRP A 124 26.29 -7.34 -7.35
N VAL A 125 25.47 -8.39 -7.39
CA VAL A 125 25.90 -9.78 -7.18
C VAL A 125 26.05 -10.42 -8.55
N ASP A 126 27.25 -10.91 -8.84
CA ASP A 126 27.57 -11.62 -10.07
C ASP A 126 27.62 -13.14 -9.82
N GLU A 127 27.69 -13.93 -10.90
CA GLU A 127 27.69 -15.40 -10.84
C GLU A 127 28.81 -16.02 -10.00
N ASP A 128 29.90 -15.28 -9.73
CA ASP A 128 31.03 -15.71 -8.90
C ASP A 128 30.72 -15.71 -7.38
N VAL A 129 29.61 -15.10 -6.97
CA VAL A 129 29.24 -14.92 -5.55
C VAL A 129 28.03 -15.79 -5.13
N LEU A 130 27.41 -16.52 -6.07
CA LEU A 130 26.28 -17.45 -5.83
C LEU A 130 26.73 -18.92 -5.76
#